data_AF-X0VEJ5-F1
#
_entry.id   AF-X0VEJ5-F1
#
_cell.length_a   1.000
_cell.length_b   1.000
_cell.length_c   1.000
_cell.angle_alpha   90.00
_cell.angle_beta   90.00
_cell.angle_gamma   90.00
#
_symmetry.space_group_name_H-M   'P 1'
#
loop_
_entity.id
_entity.type
_entity.pdbx_description
1 polymer ?
#
loop_
_entity_poly.entity_id
_entity_poly.type
_entity_poly.pdbx_seq_one_letter_code
_entity_poly.pdbx_strand_id
1 'polypeptide(L)' 'MSCPRSVALTDLLNGLQDLQNREGRKATLLAINPMSRFIVRSTLEAAQEYQFPVMLIATRNQVETRDLGG' A
#
# COMPACT_ATOMS: atom_id res chain seq x y z
N MET A 1 6.45 4.32 18.36
CA MET A 1 5.91 3.02 17.90
C MET A 1 6.86 2.49 16.83
N SER A 2 7.57 1.40 17.08
CA SER A 2 8.43 0.78 16.05
C SER A 2 7.56 -0.02 15.09
N CYS A 3 7.35 0.47 13.88
CA CYS A 3 6.70 -0.32 12.84
C CYS A 3 7.59 -1.54 12.56
N PRO A 4 7.07 -2.78 12.62
CA PRO A 4 7.86 -3.97 12.31
C PRO A 4 8.47 -3.85 10.90
N ARG A 5 9.70 -4.34 10.74
CA ARG A 5 10.50 -4.21 9.51
C ARG A 5 9.81 -4.78 8.26
N SER A 6 8.89 -5.71 8.45
CA SER A 6 8.02 -6.27 7.43
C SER A 6 6.74 -6.82 8.07
N VAL A 7 5.65 -6.83 7.32
CA VAL A 7 4.38 -7.47 7.69
C VAL A 7 4.07 -8.49 6.60
N ALA A 8 3.68 -9.72 6.97
CA ALA A 8 3.30 -10.70 5.98
C ALA A 8 1.94 -10.35 5.36
N LEU A 9 1.75 -10.67 4.08
CA LEU A 9 0.48 -10.44 3.39
C LEU A 9 -0.68 -11.15 4.10
N THR A 10 -0.44 -12.33 4.66
CA THR A 10 -1.42 -13.08 5.47
C THR A 10 -1.89 -12.29 6.68
N ASP A 11 -0.98 -11.59 7.37
CA ASP A 11 -1.33 -10.81 8.55
C ASP A 11 -2.18 -9.58 8.17
N LEU A 12 -1.86 -8.95 7.04
CA LEU A 12 -2.65 -7.86 6.47
C LEU A 12 -4.07 -8.31 6.12
N LEU A 13 -4.21 -9.47 5.45
CA LEU A 13 -5.49 -10.04 5.08
C LEU A 13 -6.33 -10.44 6.31
N ASN A 14 -5.69 -11.05 7.31
CA ASN A 14 -6.33 -11.39 8.58
C ASN A 14 -6.84 -10.13 9.28
N GLY A 15 -6.05 -9.04 9.30
CA GLY A 15 -6.47 -7.75 9.85
C GLY A 15 -7.69 -7.16 9.14
N LEU A 16 -7.74 -7.20 7.79
CA LEU A 16 -8.92 -6.76 7.04
C LEU A 16 -10.16 -7.61 7.34
N GLN A 17 -9.97 -8.92 7.47
CA GLN A 17 -11.05 -9.84 7.79
C GLN A 17 -11.59 -9.62 9.22
N ASP A 18 -10.72 -9.33 10.18
CA ASP A 18 -11.11 -8.99 11.54
C ASP A 18 -11.90 -7.67 11.59
N LEU A 19 -11.48 -6.63 10.86
CA LEU A 19 -12.23 -5.37 10.75
C LEU A 19 -13.65 -5.59 10.22
N GLN A 20 -13.80 -6.48 9.23
CA GLN A 20 -15.10 -6.81 8.68
C GLN A 20 -15.94 -7.65 9.65
N ASN A 21 -15.38 -8.72 10.22
CA ASN A 21 -16.13 -9.70 11.00
C ASN A 21 -16.46 -9.22 12.42
N ARG A 22 -15.58 -8.43 13.05
CA ARG A 22 -15.73 -8.01 14.45
C ARG A 22 -16.31 -6.61 14.57
N GLU A 23 -15.87 -5.69 13.72
CA GLU A 23 -16.29 -4.28 13.77
C GLU A 23 -17.40 -3.95 12.76
N GLY A 24 -17.75 -4.89 11.86
CA GLY A 24 -18.72 -4.65 10.80
C GLY A 24 -18.26 -3.62 9.76
N ARG A 25 -16.96 -3.28 9.75
CA ARG A 25 -16.41 -2.22 8.89
C ARG A 25 -16.00 -2.80 7.55
N LYS A 26 -16.53 -2.21 6.47
CA LYS A 26 -16.08 -2.51 5.12
C LYS A 26 -14.76 -1.78 4.87
N ALA A 27 -13.68 -2.55 4.78
CA ALA A 27 -12.34 -2.04 4.50
C ALA A 27 -11.84 -2.58 3.16
N THR A 28 -11.02 -1.79 2.47
CA THR A 28 -10.30 -2.20 1.26
C THR A 28 -8.90 -1.60 1.28
N LEU A 29 -7.99 -2.18 0.50
CA LEU A 29 -6.64 -1.64 0.30
C LEU A 29 -6.59 -0.89 -1.02
N LEU A 30 -6.06 0.33 -0.98
CA LEU A 30 -5.80 1.12 -2.16
C LEU A 30 -4.41 0.77 -2.70
N ALA A 31 -4.36 -0.05 -3.73
CA ALA A 31 -3.13 -0.37 -4.46
C ALA A 31 -2.86 0.68 -5.55
N ILE A 32 -1.73 1.38 -5.44
CA ILE A 32 -1.36 2.47 -6.35
C ILE A 32 -0.17 2.00 -7.19
N ASN A 33 -0.29 2.12 -8.52
CA ASN A 33 0.83 1.93 -9.43
C ASN A 33 1.53 3.28 -9.69
N PRO A 34 2.70 3.55 -9.09
CA PRO A 34 3.37 4.82 -9.28
C PRO A 34 4.10 4.85 -10.62
N MET A 35 3.61 5.68 -11.55
CA MET A 35 4.27 5.91 -12.84
C MET A 35 5.29 7.05 -12.80
N SER A 36 5.39 7.77 -11.67
CA SER A 36 6.33 8.88 -11.50
C SER A 36 6.63 9.14 -10.02
N ARG A 37 7.74 9.85 -9.75
CA ARG A 37 8.11 10.29 -8.38
C ARG A 37 7.07 11.19 -7.74
N PHE A 38 6.36 11.99 -8.54
CA PHE A 38 5.27 12.83 -8.04
C PHE A 38 4.16 11.98 -7.44
N ILE A 39 3.74 10.90 -8.11
CA ILE A 39 2.70 10.00 -7.59
C ILE A 39 3.15 9.31 -6.30
N VAL A 40 4.41 8.88 -6.21
CA VAL A 40 4.97 8.31 -4.97
C VAL A 40 4.83 9.31 -3.82
N ARG A 41 5.26 10.56 -4.04
CA ARG A 41 5.19 11.61 -3.03
C ARG A 41 3.75 11.93 -2.63
N SER A 42 2.87 12.20 -3.59
CA SER A 42 1.46 12.50 -3.32
C SER A 42 0.75 11.36 -2.59
N THR A 43 1.12 10.10 -2.88
CA THR A 43 0.59 8.93 -2.16
C THR A 43 1.00 8.94 -0.69
N LEU A 44 2.26 9.25 -0.40
CA LEU A 44 2.76 9.33 0.98
C LEU A 44 2.13 10.50 1.74
N GLU A 45 2.00 11.67 1.10
CA GLU A 45 1.33 12.84 1.67
C GLU A 45 -0.16 12.55 1.95
N ALA A 46 -0.87 11.94 1.01
CA ALA A 46 -2.25 11.51 1.20
C ALA A 46 -2.38 10.46 2.32
N ALA A 47 -1.46 9.50 2.42
CA ALA A 47 -1.50 8.51 3.49
C ALA A 47 -1.28 9.14 4.87
N GLN A 48 -0.45 10.18 4.95
CA GLN A 48 -0.28 10.96 6.17
C GLN A 48 -1.54 11.79 6.49
N GLU A 49 -2.23 12.35 5.50
CA GLU A 49 -3.45 13.13 5.71
C GLU A 49 -4.65 12.25 6.11
N TYR A 50 -4.89 11.17 5.36
CA TYR A 50 -6.06 10.30 5.49
C TYR A 50 -5.82 9.05 6.35
N GLN A 51 -4.61 8.87 6.89
CA GLN A 51 -4.25 7.81 7.83
C GLN A 51 -4.59 6.39 7.33
N PHE A 52 -4.16 6.06 6.11
CA PHE A 52 -4.33 4.71 5.54
C PHE A 52 -2.98 4.04 5.24
N PRO A 53 -2.90 2.70 5.25
CA PRO A 53 -1.67 1.99 4.90
C PRO A 53 -1.37 2.12 3.40
N VAL A 54 -0.15 2.49 3.06
CA VAL A 54 0.29 2.61 1.65
C VAL A 54 0.57 1.23 1.05
N MET A 55 -0.02 0.97 -0.11
CA MET A 55 0.30 -0.19 -0.96
C MET A 55 0.71 0.31 -2.34
N LEU A 56 2.01 0.28 -2.64
CA LEU A 56 2.53 0.53 -3.98
C LEU A 56 2.70 -0.78 -4.72
N ILE A 57 2.21 -0.84 -5.95
CA ILE A 57 2.34 -1.98 -6.85
C ILE A 57 3.11 -1.56 -8.09
N ALA A 58 3.83 -2.50 -8.70
CA ALA A 58 4.48 -2.28 -9.98
C ALA A 58 4.29 -3.52 -10.85
N THR A 59 4.15 -3.31 -12.15
CA THR A 59 4.18 -4.41 -13.10
C THR A 59 5.61 -4.91 -13.30
N ARG A 60 5.75 -6.14 -13.79
CA ARG A 60 7.05 -6.74 -14.12
C ARG A 60 7.89 -5.83 -15.04
N ASN A 61 7.27 -5.30 -16.09
CA ASN A 61 7.97 -4.43 -17.05
C ASN A 61 8.48 -3.14 -16.40
N GLN A 62 7.75 -2.56 -15.45
CA GLN A 62 8.19 -1.37 -14.73
C GLN A 62 9.37 -1.63 -13.79
N VAL A 63 9.50 -2.86 -13.27
CA VAL A 63 10.60 -3.25 -12.39
C VAL A 63 11.83 -3.69 -13.18
N GLU A 64 11.64 -4.33 -14.34
CA GLU A 64 12.74 -4.86 -15.16
C GLU A 64 13.41 -3.81 -16.04
N THR A 65 12.68 -2.79 -16.49
CA THR A 65 13.24 -1.81 -17.44
C THR A 65 14.18 -0.85 -16.70
N ARG A 66 15.50 -0.99 -16.88
CA ARG A 66 16.50 -0.06 -16.30
C ARG A 66 16.34 1.39 -16.79
N ASP A 67 15.83 1.58 -18.01
CA ASP A 67 15.72 2.90 -18.66
C ASP A 67 14.37 3.60 -18.44
N LEU A 68 13.33 2.90 -17.98
CA LEU A 68 11.98 3.43 -17.73
C LEU A 68 11.46 3.15 -16.30
N GLY A 69 12.23 2.42 -15.49
CA GLY A 69 11.91 2.12 -14.11
C GLY A 69 12.55 3.12 -13.14
N GLY A 70 11.82 4.18 -12.78
CA GLY A 70 12.03 5.00 -11.56
C GLY A 70 13.21 5.97 -11.49
#